data_AF-A0A950AYH0-F1
#
_entry.id   AF-A0A950AYH0-F1
#
_cell.length_a   1.000
_cell.length_b   1.000
_cell.length_c   1.000
_cell.angle_alpha   90.00
_cell.angle_beta   90.00
_cell.angle_gamma   90.00
#
_symmetry.space_group_name_H-M   'P 1'
#
loop_
_entity.id
_entity.type
_entity.pdbx_description
1 polymer ?
#
loop_
_entity_poly.entity_id
_entity_poly.type
_entity_poly.pdbx_seq_one_letter_code
_entity_poly.pdbx_strand_id
1 'polypeptide(L)'
;PDERLAAERELLGPLPSLRPRVGRVTMRKVDKLSCVRIGSARYSVPVRLIGRTVEVLAHDGRVKVLDVDEVVADHALVAPGEASVLDDHYGGTRPDKPRRAPRPSTDVEKAFLALGPAAEAFLKGAAAAGVTRLGVELGELAGLEAAHGRPVLVAALERAVSFGRWRADDVRSILAAGTGTPQPTGPGEALAIPLPIVPTRPLSDYAIEELS
;
A
#
# COMPACT_ATOMS: atom_id res chain seq x y z
N PRO A 1 27.14 -28.27 47.50
CA PRO A 1 25.83 -27.64 47.19
C PRO A 1 24.94 -28.58 46.39
N ASP A 2 25.47 -29.14 45.32
CA ASP A 2 24.71 -29.99 44.38
C ASP A 2 24.32 -31.36 44.99
N GLU A 3 25.19 -31.95 45.81
CA GLU A 3 24.89 -33.19 46.55
C GLU A 3 23.75 -33.02 47.57
N ARG A 4 23.69 -31.85 48.22
CA ARG A 4 22.60 -31.51 49.15
C ARG A 4 21.28 -31.28 48.41
N LEU A 5 21.34 -30.64 47.24
CA LEU A 5 20.17 -30.40 46.40
C LEU A 5 19.55 -31.73 45.91
N ALA A 6 20.38 -32.74 45.61
CA ALA A 6 19.90 -34.05 45.19
C ALA A 6 19.08 -34.76 46.30
N ALA A 7 19.53 -34.68 47.56
CA ALA A 7 18.82 -35.23 48.71
C ALA A 7 17.56 -34.40 49.08
N GLU A 8 17.64 -33.08 48.98
CA GLU A 8 16.51 -32.18 49.29
C GLU A 8 15.40 -32.24 48.22
N ARG A 9 15.71 -32.67 46.99
CA ARG A 9 14.75 -32.76 45.87
C ARG A 9 13.60 -33.73 46.12
N GLU A 10 13.83 -34.82 46.85
CA GLU A 10 12.79 -35.79 47.22
C GLU A 10 11.81 -35.24 48.27
N LEU A 11 12.19 -34.16 48.96
CA LEU A 11 11.39 -33.49 49.99
C LEU A 11 10.55 -32.33 49.43
N LEU A 12 10.75 -31.95 48.16
CA LEU A 12 10.02 -30.85 47.53
C LEU A 12 8.63 -31.33 47.07
N GLY A 13 7.58 -30.66 47.56
CA GLY A 13 6.21 -30.89 47.12
C GLY A 13 5.91 -30.30 45.73
N PRO A 14 4.82 -30.73 45.07
CA PRO A 14 4.38 -30.14 43.82
C PRO A 14 4.02 -28.67 44.03
N LEU A 15 4.31 -27.83 43.03
CA LEU A 15 3.86 -26.44 43.05
C LEU A 15 2.33 -26.38 43.10
N PRO A 16 1.75 -25.38 43.79
CA PRO A 16 0.31 -25.18 43.78
C PRO A 16 -0.19 -25.03 42.34
N SER A 17 -1.36 -25.61 42.06
CA SER A 17 -1.99 -25.58 40.74
C SER A 17 -2.28 -24.14 40.27
N LEU A 18 -2.63 -23.26 41.21
CA LEU A 18 -2.75 -21.83 40.97
C LEU A 18 -1.38 -21.16 41.15
N ARG A 19 -0.70 -20.86 40.03
CA ARG A 19 0.56 -20.12 40.10
C ARG A 19 0.31 -18.68 40.54
N PRO A 20 1.17 -18.13 41.43
CA PRO A 20 1.07 -16.73 41.81
C PRO A 20 1.22 -15.83 40.58
N ARG A 21 0.37 -14.80 40.48
CA ARG A 21 0.47 -13.80 39.41
C ARG A 21 1.67 -12.91 39.70
N VAL A 22 2.68 -12.98 38.84
CA VAL A 22 3.90 -12.18 38.96
C VAL A 22 3.88 -11.11 37.89
N GLY A 23 4.04 -9.84 38.29
CA GLY A 23 4.09 -8.69 37.39
C GLY A 23 3.11 -7.58 37.74
N ARG A 24 3.10 -6.54 36.90
CA ARG A 24 2.20 -5.40 37.07
C ARG A 24 0.88 -5.70 36.38
N VAL A 25 -0.18 -5.83 37.17
CA VAL A 25 -1.56 -6.00 36.69
C VAL A 25 -2.25 -4.65 36.62
N THR A 26 -2.89 -4.35 35.51
CA THR A 26 -3.75 -3.16 35.37
C THR A 26 -4.99 -3.45 34.53
N MET A 27 -6.13 -2.87 34.91
CA MET A 27 -7.33 -2.92 34.07
C MET A 27 -7.27 -1.82 33.00
N ARG A 28 -7.61 -2.18 31.76
CA ARG A 28 -7.65 -1.25 30.62
C ARG A 28 -8.89 -1.50 29.78
N LYS A 29 -9.54 -0.39 29.39
CA LYS A 29 -10.63 -0.45 28.42
C LYS A 29 -10.05 -0.55 27.02
N VAL A 30 -10.58 -1.48 26.23
CA VAL A 30 -10.22 -1.64 24.82
C VAL A 30 -10.82 -0.49 24.02
N ASP A 31 -9.98 0.20 23.25
CA ASP A 31 -10.39 1.33 22.42
C ASP A 31 -11.10 0.88 21.12
N LYS A 32 -11.58 1.85 20.33
CA LYS A 32 -12.26 1.59 19.05
C LYS A 32 -11.35 0.97 17.98
N LEU A 33 -10.02 1.01 18.17
CA LEU A 33 -9.04 0.40 17.28
C LEU A 33 -8.69 -1.03 17.71
N SER A 34 -9.46 -1.58 18.65
CA SER A 34 -9.19 -2.89 19.25
C SER A 34 -7.82 -2.95 19.90
N CYS A 35 -7.46 -1.91 20.67
CA CYS A 35 -6.16 -1.85 21.34
C CYS A 35 -6.28 -1.43 22.80
N VAL A 36 -5.27 -1.81 23.59
CA VAL A 36 -5.02 -1.35 24.97
C VAL A 36 -3.69 -0.61 25.06
N ARG A 37 -3.55 0.26 26.07
CA ARG A 37 -2.32 1.04 26.30
C ARG A 37 -1.66 0.72 27.64
N ILE A 38 -0.35 0.47 27.58
CA ILE A 38 0.57 0.27 28.71
C ILE A 38 1.83 1.07 28.40
N GLY A 39 2.32 1.87 29.35
CA GLY A 39 3.61 2.57 29.21
C GLY A 39 3.73 3.45 27.94
N SER A 40 2.63 4.09 27.53
CA SER A 40 2.52 4.86 26.27
C SER A 40 2.69 4.06 24.98
N ALA A 41 2.84 2.74 25.05
CA ALA A 41 2.78 1.82 23.93
C ALA A 41 1.36 1.29 23.73
N ARG A 42 1.07 0.83 22.50
CA ARG A 42 -0.22 0.26 22.11
C ARG A 42 -0.10 -1.24 21.80
N TYR A 43 -1.06 -2.02 22.27
CA TYR A 43 -1.11 -3.46 22.03
C TYR A 43 -2.48 -3.83 21.49
N SER A 44 -2.51 -4.49 20.33
CA SER A 44 -3.77 -4.94 19.73
C SER A 44 -4.41 -6.06 20.56
N VAL A 45 -5.73 -6.19 20.50
CA VAL A 45 -6.50 -7.28 21.10
C VAL A 45 -7.60 -7.68 20.12
N PRO A 46 -8.21 -8.88 20.24
CA PRO A 46 -9.28 -9.29 19.33
C PRO A 46 -10.47 -8.31 19.27
N VAL A 47 -10.97 -8.02 18.06
CA VAL A 47 -12.07 -7.04 17.81
C VAL A 47 -13.35 -7.28 18.60
N ARG A 48 -13.62 -8.54 18.99
CA ARG A 48 -14.74 -8.90 19.88
C ARG A 48 -14.69 -8.22 21.25
N LEU A 49 -13.52 -7.70 21.64
CA LEU A 49 -13.28 -7.08 22.93
C LEU A 49 -13.39 -5.55 22.94
N ILE A 50 -13.65 -4.92 21.79
CA ILE A 50 -13.82 -3.45 21.70
C ILE A 50 -14.84 -2.96 22.72
N GLY A 51 -14.45 -1.97 23.53
CA GLY A 51 -15.29 -1.38 24.56
C GLY A 51 -15.37 -2.16 25.88
N ARG A 52 -14.86 -3.39 25.95
CA ARG A 52 -14.74 -4.16 27.20
C ARG A 52 -13.54 -3.70 28.01
N THR A 53 -13.57 -3.97 29.31
CA THR A 53 -12.42 -3.77 30.21
C THR A 53 -11.72 -5.11 30.38
N VAL A 54 -10.43 -5.16 30.03
CA VAL A 54 -9.59 -6.34 30.10
C VAL A 54 -8.49 -6.15 31.14
N GLU A 55 -7.98 -7.26 31.65
CA GLU A 55 -6.81 -7.27 32.52
C GLU A 55 -5.55 -7.30 31.65
N VAL A 56 -4.57 -6.46 31.97
CA VAL A 56 -3.29 -6.41 31.26
C VAL A 56 -2.17 -6.65 32.26
N LEU A 57 -1.43 -7.74 32.04
CA LEU A 57 -0.29 -8.16 32.84
C LEU A 57 1.00 -7.89 32.06
N ALA A 58 1.85 -7.02 32.61
CA ALA A 58 3.20 -6.79 32.10
C ALA A 58 4.23 -7.46 33.01
N HIS A 59 4.99 -8.41 32.44
CA HIS A 59 6.04 -9.14 33.13
C HIS A 59 7.08 -9.67 32.15
N ASP A 60 8.35 -9.69 32.54
CA ASP A 60 9.46 -10.31 31.79
C ASP A 60 9.53 -9.91 30.31
N GLY A 61 9.44 -8.60 30.03
CA GLY A 61 9.47 -8.09 28.66
C GLY A 61 8.27 -8.49 27.80
N ARG A 62 7.18 -8.97 28.41
CA ARG A 62 5.93 -9.34 27.73
C ARG A 62 4.72 -8.63 28.31
N VAL A 63 3.69 -8.50 27.47
CA VAL A 63 2.37 -7.98 27.80
C VAL A 63 1.33 -9.03 27.44
N LYS A 64 0.72 -9.61 28.45
CA LYS A 64 -0.42 -10.53 28.32
C LYS A 64 -1.72 -9.78 28.59
N VAL A 65 -2.71 -9.98 27.74
CA VAL A 65 -4.06 -9.45 27.94
C VAL A 65 -4.99 -10.59 28.26
N LEU A 66 -5.79 -10.45 29.30
CA LEU A 66 -6.74 -11.44 29.77
C LEU A 66 -8.18 -10.90 29.73
N ASP A 67 -9.10 -11.70 29.21
CA ASP A 67 -10.55 -11.51 29.35
C ASP A 67 -11.09 -12.67 30.21
N VAL A 68 -11.59 -12.38 31.40
CA VAL A 68 -12.12 -13.40 32.34
C VAL A 68 -11.14 -14.57 32.54
N ASP A 69 -9.90 -14.24 32.91
CA ASP A 69 -8.79 -15.19 33.16
C ASP A 69 -8.28 -16.00 31.94
N GLU A 70 -8.84 -15.79 30.75
CA GLU A 70 -8.33 -16.36 29.50
C GLU A 70 -7.35 -15.39 28.84
N VAL A 71 -6.15 -15.87 28.46
CA VAL A 71 -5.18 -15.06 27.70
C VAL A 71 -5.67 -14.90 26.27
N VAL A 72 -6.10 -13.68 25.94
CA VAL A 72 -6.64 -13.33 24.61
C VAL A 72 -5.63 -12.68 23.69
N ALA A 73 -4.51 -12.18 24.23
CA ALA A 73 -3.38 -11.65 23.46
C ALA A 73 -2.07 -11.77 24.25
N ASP A 74 -0.96 -12.03 23.54
CA ASP A 74 0.40 -12.08 24.09
C ASP A 74 1.34 -11.30 23.16
N HIS A 75 1.98 -10.28 23.70
CA HIS A 75 2.86 -9.38 22.97
C HIS A 75 4.23 -9.29 23.65
N ALA A 76 5.27 -9.06 22.85
CA ALA A 76 6.51 -8.51 23.36
C ALA A 76 6.28 -7.05 23.80
N LEU A 77 6.90 -6.63 24.90
CA LEU A 77 6.89 -5.25 25.36
C LEU A 77 7.65 -4.38 24.35
N VAL A 78 7.04 -3.28 23.92
CA VAL A 78 7.61 -2.33 22.94
C VAL A 78 7.88 -0.97 23.58
N ALA A 79 8.65 -0.12 22.90
CA ALA A 79 9.05 1.18 23.45
C ALA A 79 7.85 2.16 23.54
N PRO A 80 7.93 3.18 24.41
CA PRO A 80 6.89 4.21 24.48
C PRO A 80 6.63 4.87 23.10
N GLY A 81 5.37 4.95 22.70
CA GLY A 81 4.96 5.48 21.40
C GLY A 81 4.84 4.45 20.28
N GLU A 82 5.39 3.24 20.46
CA GLU A 82 5.28 2.16 19.50
C GLU A 82 3.96 1.38 19.64
N ALA A 83 3.71 0.51 18.66
CA ALA A 83 2.57 -0.39 18.66
C ALA A 83 3.00 -1.83 18.34
N SER A 84 2.50 -2.79 19.13
CA SER A 84 2.58 -4.21 18.81
C SER A 84 1.20 -4.68 18.33
N VAL A 85 1.11 -5.00 17.04
CA VAL A 85 -0.16 -5.31 16.36
C VAL A 85 -0.09 -6.72 15.77
N LEU A 86 -1.10 -7.53 16.04
CA LEU A 86 -1.29 -8.86 15.46
C LEU A 86 -2.52 -8.83 14.54
N ASP A 87 -2.35 -9.16 13.27
CA ASP A 87 -3.42 -9.10 12.26
C ASP A 87 -4.58 -10.07 12.56
N ASP A 88 -4.28 -11.21 13.19
CA ASP A 88 -5.27 -12.21 13.61
C ASP A 88 -6.35 -11.62 14.52
N HIS A 89 -6.03 -10.55 15.26
CA HIS A 89 -7.00 -9.84 16.09
C HIS A 89 -8.10 -9.14 15.30
N TYR A 90 -7.89 -8.87 14.02
CA TYR A 90 -8.78 -8.12 13.14
C TYR A 90 -9.56 -9.01 12.16
N GLY A 91 -9.52 -10.34 12.35
CA GLY A 91 -10.23 -11.29 11.47
C GLY A 91 -9.42 -11.72 10.25
N GLY A 92 -8.09 -11.67 10.33
CA GLY A 92 -7.16 -12.18 9.33
C GLY A 92 -6.58 -11.11 8.41
N THR A 93 -5.82 -11.56 7.40
CA THR A 93 -5.16 -10.68 6.43
C THR A 93 -6.16 -9.72 5.79
N ARG A 94 -5.82 -8.43 5.79
CA ARG A 94 -6.56 -7.40 5.07
C ARG A 94 -6.84 -7.89 3.65
N PRO A 95 -8.10 -7.84 3.16
CA PRO A 95 -8.37 -8.21 1.78
C PRO A 95 -7.50 -7.36 0.84
N ASP A 96 -6.90 -8.00 -0.16
CA ASP A 96 -6.08 -7.39 -1.23
C ASP A 96 -6.77 -6.14 -1.78
N LYS A 97 -8.09 -6.25 -1.99
CA LYS A 97 -8.90 -5.17 -2.55
C LYS A 97 -9.66 -4.43 -1.47
N PRO A 98 -9.60 -3.09 -1.43
CA PRO A 98 -10.45 -2.32 -0.55
C PRO A 98 -11.93 -2.63 -0.84
N ARG A 99 -12.70 -2.98 0.19
CA ARG A 99 -14.13 -3.35 0.09
C ARG A 99 -15.00 -2.26 -0.56
N ARG A 100 -14.54 -1.01 -0.55
CA ARG A 100 -15.23 0.12 -1.14
C ARG A 100 -14.39 0.63 -2.31
N ALA A 101 -14.91 0.46 -3.52
CA ALA A 101 -14.36 1.15 -4.68
C ALA A 101 -14.40 2.66 -4.42
N PRO A 102 -13.34 3.42 -4.74
CA PRO A 102 -13.37 4.86 -4.66
C PRO A 102 -14.52 5.35 -5.53
N ARG A 103 -15.52 5.97 -4.90
CA ARG A 103 -16.64 6.60 -5.61
C ARG A 103 -16.41 8.12 -5.58
N PRO A 104 -16.64 8.80 -6.71
CA PRO A 104 -16.65 10.26 -6.72
C PRO A 104 -17.71 10.75 -5.72
N SER A 105 -17.28 11.56 -4.77
CA SER A 105 -18.12 12.09 -3.70
C SER A 105 -18.40 13.57 -3.87
N THR A 106 -17.50 14.28 -4.54
CA THR A 106 -17.61 15.73 -4.76
C THR A 106 -18.19 16.04 -6.13
N ASP A 107 -18.83 17.20 -6.28
CA ASP A 107 -19.39 17.61 -7.57
C ASP A 107 -18.30 17.89 -8.61
N VAL A 108 -17.10 18.28 -8.16
CA VAL A 108 -15.90 18.44 -9.01
C VAL A 108 -15.47 17.09 -9.61
N GLU A 109 -15.40 16.04 -8.80
CA GLU A 109 -15.06 14.69 -9.30
C GLU A 109 -16.12 14.16 -10.28
N LYS A 110 -17.41 14.42 -10.03
CA LYS A 110 -18.48 14.04 -10.96
C LYS A 110 -18.38 14.79 -12.28
N ALA A 111 -18.14 16.10 -12.24
CA ALA A 111 -17.97 16.93 -13.42
C ALA A 111 -16.75 16.49 -14.24
N PHE A 112 -15.63 16.19 -13.57
CA PHE A 112 -14.43 15.69 -14.23
C PHE A 112 -14.67 14.32 -14.90
N LEU A 113 -15.36 13.39 -14.21
CA LEU A 113 -15.72 12.09 -14.80
C LEU A 113 -16.67 12.21 -16.00
N ALA A 114 -17.45 13.28 -16.10
CA ALA A 114 -18.30 13.55 -17.26
C ALA A 114 -17.51 13.88 -18.54
N LEU A 115 -16.20 14.14 -18.44
CA LEU A 115 -15.30 14.29 -19.60
C LEU A 115 -15.09 12.97 -20.35
N GLY A 116 -15.37 11.82 -19.72
CA GLY A 116 -15.35 10.50 -20.36
C GLY A 116 -14.19 9.60 -19.91
N PRO A 117 -13.86 8.55 -20.70
CA PRO A 117 -12.95 7.48 -20.28
C PRO A 117 -11.53 7.94 -19.92
N ALA A 118 -11.01 8.97 -20.58
CA ALA A 118 -9.69 9.54 -20.29
C ALA A 118 -9.60 10.11 -18.86
N ALA A 119 -10.67 10.76 -18.39
CA ALA A 119 -10.76 11.30 -17.04
C ALA A 119 -10.86 10.19 -15.98
N GLU A 120 -11.60 9.11 -16.27
CA GLU A 120 -11.66 7.94 -15.39
C GLU A 120 -10.28 7.26 -15.27
N ALA A 121 -9.58 7.07 -16.39
CA ALA A 121 -8.24 6.52 -16.40
C ALA A 121 -7.25 7.41 -15.63
N PHE A 122 -7.36 8.73 -15.78
CA PHE A 122 -6.56 9.70 -15.04
C PHE A 122 -6.78 9.60 -13.53
N LEU A 123 -8.03 9.54 -13.08
CA LEU A 123 -8.35 9.40 -11.66
C LEU A 123 -7.84 8.10 -11.05
N LYS A 124 -8.03 6.97 -11.75
CA LYS A 124 -7.52 5.67 -11.30
C LYS A 124 -5.99 5.66 -11.23
N GLY A 125 -5.33 6.20 -12.26
CA GLY A 125 -3.87 6.31 -12.32
C GLY A 125 -3.30 7.21 -11.21
N ALA A 126 -3.89 8.39 -11.01
CA ALA A 126 -3.50 9.31 -9.95
C ALA A 126 -3.69 8.71 -8.54
N ALA A 127 -4.80 8.00 -8.31
CA ALA A 127 -5.03 7.31 -7.05
C ALA A 127 -4.03 6.17 -6.82
N ALA A 128 -3.73 5.37 -7.85
CA ALA A 128 -2.74 4.30 -7.78
C ALA A 128 -1.31 4.83 -7.56
N ALA A 129 -0.99 6.00 -8.11
CA ALA A 129 0.28 6.69 -7.92
C ALA A 129 0.39 7.44 -6.57
N GLY A 130 -0.67 7.44 -5.75
CA GLY A 130 -0.65 8.06 -4.42
C GLY A 130 -0.71 9.59 -4.42
N VAL A 131 -1.35 10.22 -5.42
CA VAL A 131 -1.53 11.68 -5.46
C VAL A 131 -2.42 12.14 -4.31
N THR A 132 -1.84 12.87 -3.36
CA THR A 132 -2.50 13.26 -2.10
C THR A 132 -3.40 14.49 -2.21
N ARG A 133 -3.22 15.34 -3.23
CA ARG A 133 -3.96 16.60 -3.43
C ARG A 133 -4.93 16.58 -4.62
N LEU A 134 -5.46 15.40 -4.94
CA LEU A 134 -6.30 15.17 -6.12
C LEU A 134 -7.45 16.19 -6.25
N GLY A 135 -8.13 16.56 -5.16
CA GLY A 135 -9.22 17.53 -5.21
C GLY A 135 -8.82 18.93 -5.70
N VAL A 136 -7.60 19.39 -5.37
CA VAL A 136 -7.07 20.68 -5.85
C VAL A 136 -6.73 20.59 -7.33
N GLU A 137 -6.05 19.52 -7.73
CA GLU A 137 -5.68 19.27 -9.13
C GLU A 137 -6.92 19.22 -10.04
N LEU A 138 -8.01 18.58 -9.60
CA LEU A 138 -9.27 18.53 -10.34
C LEU A 138 -9.94 19.89 -10.49
N GLY A 139 -9.85 20.74 -9.47
CA GLY A 139 -10.35 22.12 -9.55
C GLY A 139 -9.60 22.94 -10.60
N GLU A 140 -8.28 22.79 -10.68
CA GLU A 140 -7.47 23.44 -11.71
C GLU A 140 -7.75 22.90 -13.11
N LEU A 141 -7.93 21.57 -13.25
CA LEU A 141 -8.27 20.94 -14.53
C LEU A 141 -9.62 21.39 -15.07
N ALA A 142 -10.61 21.63 -14.19
CA ALA A 142 -11.91 22.19 -14.61
C ALA A 142 -11.76 23.58 -15.24
N GLY A 143 -10.83 24.41 -14.76
CA GLY A 143 -10.53 25.71 -15.35
C GLY A 143 -9.91 25.61 -16.76
N LEU A 144 -9.16 24.54 -17.03
CA LEU A 144 -8.55 24.30 -18.35
C LEU A 144 -9.58 23.91 -19.41
N GLU A 145 -10.69 23.26 -19.04
CA GLU A 145 -11.78 22.95 -19.97
C GLU A 145 -12.37 24.22 -20.57
N ALA A 146 -12.62 25.23 -19.72
CA ALA A 146 -13.15 26.53 -20.15
C ALA A 146 -12.19 27.30 -21.08
N ALA A 147 -10.88 27.14 -20.91
CA ALA A 147 -9.87 27.86 -21.68
C ALA A 147 -9.53 27.21 -23.03
N HIS A 148 -9.48 25.87 -23.10
CA HIS A 148 -8.99 25.14 -24.28
C HIS A 148 -10.09 24.36 -25.02
N GLY A 149 -11.26 24.22 -24.41
CA GLY A 149 -12.34 23.37 -24.93
C GLY A 149 -12.13 21.89 -24.60
N ARG A 150 -13.27 21.19 -24.49
CA ARG A 150 -13.31 19.76 -24.14
C ARG A 150 -12.43 18.84 -24.99
N PRO A 151 -12.45 18.88 -26.33
CA PRO A 151 -11.70 17.88 -27.12
C PRO A 151 -10.19 17.99 -26.93
N VAL A 152 -9.68 19.23 -26.77
CA VAL A 152 -8.25 19.48 -26.55
C VAL A 152 -7.83 19.01 -25.16
N LEU A 153 -8.67 19.25 -24.14
CA LEU A 153 -8.43 18.77 -22.78
C LEU A 153 -8.43 17.24 -22.71
N VAL A 154 -9.38 16.57 -23.36
CA VAL A 154 -9.44 15.10 -23.38
C VAL A 154 -8.18 14.50 -24.01
N ALA A 155 -7.71 15.03 -25.14
CA ALA A 155 -6.46 14.59 -25.76
C ALA A 155 -5.24 14.81 -24.85
N ALA A 156 -5.21 15.92 -24.10
CA ALA A 156 -4.16 16.16 -23.12
C ALA A 156 -4.21 15.18 -21.94
N LEU A 157 -5.41 14.81 -21.47
CA LEU A 157 -5.60 13.80 -20.42
C LEU A 157 -5.17 12.41 -20.89
N GLU A 158 -5.52 11.99 -22.11
CA GLU A 158 -5.07 10.72 -22.69
C GLU A 158 -3.55 10.63 -22.73
N ARG A 159 -2.90 11.73 -23.11
CA ARG A 159 -1.45 11.84 -23.11
C ARG A 159 -0.88 11.79 -21.70
N ALA A 160 -1.47 12.52 -20.76
CA ALA A 160 -1.05 12.52 -19.37
C ALA A 160 -1.12 11.11 -18.76
N VAL A 161 -2.22 10.38 -19.03
CA VAL A 161 -2.39 8.97 -18.64
C VAL A 161 -1.30 8.09 -19.25
N SER A 162 -1.03 8.24 -20.55
CA SER A 162 -0.02 7.45 -21.26
C SER A 162 1.39 7.63 -20.70
N PHE A 163 1.71 8.82 -20.20
CA PHE A 163 3.02 9.15 -19.62
C PHE A 163 3.06 9.07 -18.08
N GLY A 164 1.97 8.65 -17.43
CA GLY A 164 1.89 8.58 -15.97
C GLY A 164 2.02 9.94 -15.27
N ARG A 165 1.53 11.02 -15.90
CA ARG A 165 1.54 12.38 -15.37
C ARG A 165 0.18 12.74 -14.79
N TRP A 166 0.15 13.11 -13.52
CA TRP A 166 -1.10 13.20 -12.74
C TRP A 166 -1.40 14.58 -12.15
N ARG A 167 -0.61 15.61 -12.51
CA ARG A 167 -0.80 16.98 -12.01
C ARG A 167 -1.43 17.90 -13.07
N ALA A 168 -2.17 18.91 -12.62
CA ALA A 168 -2.73 19.95 -13.48
C ALA A 168 -1.63 20.70 -14.25
N ASP A 169 -0.48 20.95 -13.61
CA ASP A 169 0.69 21.55 -14.27
C ASP A 169 1.24 20.71 -15.42
N ASP A 170 1.23 19.37 -15.29
CA ASP A 170 1.65 18.48 -16.36
C ASP A 170 0.68 18.55 -17.53
N VAL A 171 -0.64 18.53 -17.26
CA VAL A 171 -1.67 18.67 -18.28
C VAL A 171 -1.59 20.04 -18.96
N ARG A 172 -1.33 21.12 -18.22
CA ARG A 172 -1.09 22.46 -18.77
C ARG A 172 0.14 22.49 -19.67
N SER A 173 1.21 21.80 -19.29
CA SER A 173 2.42 21.67 -20.11
C SER A 173 2.15 20.90 -21.41
N ILE A 174 1.33 19.84 -21.35
CA ILE A 174 0.89 19.10 -22.53
C ILE A 174 0.04 19.97 -23.45
N LEU A 175 -0.89 20.74 -22.89
CA LEU A 175 -1.72 21.68 -23.64
C LEU A 175 -0.86 22.76 -24.32
N ALA A 176 0.14 23.29 -23.63
CA ALA A 176 1.06 24.29 -24.16
C ALA A 176 1.96 23.75 -25.29
N ALA A 177 2.35 22.48 -25.23
CA ALA A 177 3.16 21.85 -26.26
C ALA A 177 2.39 21.62 -27.58
N GLY A 178 1.05 21.54 -27.52
CA GLY A 178 0.18 21.48 -28.69
C GLY A 178 0.28 20.21 -29.54
N THR A 179 -0.30 20.27 -30.74
CA THR A 179 -0.47 19.14 -31.68
C THR A 179 0.82 18.69 -32.37
N GLY A 180 1.92 19.41 -32.22
CA GLY A 180 3.22 19.08 -32.82
C GLY A 180 4.02 18.00 -32.08
N THR A 181 3.48 17.42 -31.01
CA THR A 181 4.20 16.44 -30.19
C THR A 181 4.02 15.01 -30.74
N PRO A 182 5.11 14.25 -30.95
CA PRO A 182 5.01 12.87 -31.46
C PRO A 182 4.08 12.04 -30.59
N GLN A 183 3.08 11.35 -31.16
CA GLN A 183 2.29 10.37 -30.44
C GLN A 183 3.00 9.01 -30.53
N PRO A 184 3.61 8.50 -29.45
CA PRO A 184 4.15 7.16 -29.47
C PRO A 184 3.00 6.17 -29.65
N THR A 185 3.00 5.45 -30.76
CA THR A 185 2.12 4.31 -30.99
C THR A 185 2.86 3.03 -30.61
N GLY A 186 2.12 1.97 -30.29
CA GLY A 186 2.71 0.65 -30.08
C GLY A 186 3.47 0.18 -31.33
N PRO A 187 4.36 -0.82 -31.21
CA PRO A 187 4.97 -1.42 -32.39
C PRO A 187 3.87 -1.87 -33.36
N GLY A 188 3.98 -1.45 -34.62
CA GLY A 188 3.09 -1.91 -35.68
C GLY A 188 3.23 -3.41 -35.89
N GLU A 189 2.27 -4.00 -36.60
CA GLU A 189 2.36 -5.40 -37.01
C GLU A 189 3.63 -5.62 -37.84
N ALA A 190 4.31 -6.75 -37.61
CA ALA A 190 5.50 -7.09 -38.36
C ALA A 190 5.14 -7.21 -39.84
N LEU A 191 5.67 -6.29 -40.65
CA LEU A 191 5.51 -6.35 -42.09
C LEU A 191 6.30 -7.56 -42.63
N ALA A 192 5.62 -8.68 -42.83
CA ALA A 192 6.14 -9.85 -43.52
C ALA A 192 6.17 -9.61 -45.04
N ILE A 193 6.94 -8.60 -45.47
CA ILE A 193 7.16 -8.31 -46.89
C ILE A 193 8.43 -9.06 -47.31
N PRO A 194 8.44 -9.80 -48.44
CA PRO A 194 9.66 -10.40 -48.94
C PRO A 194 10.68 -9.29 -49.22
N LEU A 195 11.80 -9.33 -48.49
CA LEU A 195 12.91 -8.42 -48.74
C LEU A 195 13.49 -8.71 -50.13
N PRO A 196 13.88 -7.68 -50.90
CA PRO A 196 14.55 -7.90 -52.17
C PRO A 196 15.83 -8.69 -51.94
N ILE A 197 15.98 -9.80 -52.65
CA ILE A 197 17.19 -10.61 -52.61
C ILE A 197 18.28 -9.84 -53.35
N VAL A 198 19.25 -9.30 -52.60
CA VAL A 198 20.44 -8.68 -53.18
C VAL A 198 21.48 -9.79 -53.40
N PRO A 199 22.10 -9.87 -54.59
CA PRO A 199 23.18 -10.83 -54.82
C PRO A 199 24.34 -10.50 -53.87
N THR A 200 24.71 -11.45 -53.02
CA THR A 200 25.89 -11.36 -52.17
C THR A 200 27.12 -11.82 -52.96
N ARG A 201 28.15 -10.97 -53.04
CA ARG A 201 29.46 -11.38 -53.56
C ARG A 201 30.34 -11.87 -52.42
N PRO A 202 31.11 -12.96 -52.59
CA PRO A 202 32.09 -13.37 -51.59
C PRO A 202 33.16 -12.28 -51.42
N LEU A 203 33.75 -12.18 -50.21
CA LEU A 203 34.80 -11.20 -49.91
C LEU A 203 36.02 -11.32 -50.84
N SER A 204 36.26 -12.52 -51.40
CA SER A 204 37.30 -12.78 -52.40
C SER A 204 37.13 -11.99 -53.69
N ASP A 205 35.89 -11.65 -54.09
CA ASP A 205 35.62 -10.83 -55.28
C ASP A 205 36.12 -9.39 -55.13
N TYR A 206 36.51 -9.01 -53.91
CA TYR A 206 37.08 -7.70 -53.57
C TYR A 206 38.57 -7.79 -53.22
N ALA A 207 39.21 -8.95 -53.41
CA ALA A 207 40.64 -9.09 -53.22
C ALA A 207 41.39 -8.24 -54.26
N ILE A 208 42.21 -7.32 -53.79
CA ILE A 208 42.95 -6.36 -54.63
C ILE A 208 44.14 -7.05 -55.36
N GLU A 209 44.45 -8.30 -54.98
CA GLU A 209 45.61 -9.07 -55.44
C GLU A 209 45.51 -9.57 -56.89
N GLU A 210 44.33 -9.54 -57.51
CA GLU A 210 44.11 -9.98 -58.91
C GLU A 210 44.04 -8.82 -59.94
N LEU A 211 44.32 -7.57 -59.54
CA LEU A 211 44.27 -6.41 -60.44
C LEU A 211 45.61 -6.09 -61.17
N SER A 212 46.46 -7.08 -61.45
CA SER A 212 47.71 -6.88 -62.21
C SER A 212 47.61 -7.35 -63.66
#